data_AF-A0A7R9YAU1-F1
#
_entry.id   AF-A0A7R9YAU1-F1
#
_cell.length_a   1.000
_cell.length_b   1.000
_cell.length_c   1.000
_cell.angle_alpha   90.00
_cell.angle_beta   90.00
_cell.angle_gamma   90.00
#
_symmetry.space_group_name_H-M   'P 1'
#
loop_
_entity.id
_entity.type
_entity.pdbx_description
1 polymer ?
#
loop_
_entity_poly.entity_id
_entity_poly.type
_entity_poly.pdbx_seq_one_letter_code
_entity_poly.pdbx_strand_id
1 'polypeptide(L)'
;MDGPNDPALPNNNIDDRSFPQLYNVHFIGHINNDPNSVSSDDQEPAVVRLREGTGGWFGNIVVANIGTAGVLHGDCGQEVFTQDLAVATASANNGDRNFLYWSSQNVVYTAGSGALQHDQSDTSCSTGASKPAFASLDLDPMLVLQDMTPSQDTVFTDPRPVPDGTLFNDVETPPADGFFDAVDYKGGFSADENWLVGLSWLDENARTPDNVGGILTGEDITTDTTWFNDRPILLTDQVFVRNEATLTIEQGTTILAYADNGAGLAPSLIVEQGATLMA
;
A
#
# COMPACT_ATOMS: atom_id res chain seq x y z
N MET A 1 19.99 -33.86 3.94
CA MET A 1 19.65 -35.09 3.20
C MET A 1 18.14 -35.14 3.22
N ASP A 2 17.50 -34.38 2.33
CA ASP A 2 16.08 -34.53 2.06
C ASP A 2 15.95 -35.43 0.84
N GLY A 3 15.19 -36.50 1.00
CA GLY A 3 14.93 -37.49 -0.03
C GLY A 3 13.88 -37.02 -1.05
N PRO A 4 13.82 -37.66 -2.23
CA PRO A 4 12.89 -37.31 -3.29
C PRO A 4 11.48 -37.78 -2.95
N ASN A 5 10.49 -36.92 -3.15
CA ASN A 5 9.04 -37.18 -3.11
C ASN A 5 8.54 -37.91 -1.86
N ASP A 6 8.07 -37.16 -0.86
CA ASP A 6 7.16 -37.70 0.16
C ASP A 6 5.72 -37.31 -0.20
N PRO A 7 4.93 -38.23 -0.80
CA PRO A 7 3.51 -38.02 -1.08
C PRO A 7 2.66 -38.49 0.12
N ALA A 8 2.90 -38.03 1.35
CA ALA A 8 2.08 -38.48 2.49
C ALA A 8 2.14 -37.66 3.78
N LEU A 9 2.70 -36.44 3.82
CA LEU A 9 2.33 -35.56 4.93
C LEU A 9 0.90 -35.08 4.66
N PRO A 10 -0.07 -35.29 5.59
CA PRO A 10 -1.37 -34.67 5.43
C PRO A 10 -1.10 -33.17 5.28
N ASN A 11 -1.55 -32.60 4.16
CA ASN A 11 -1.70 -31.16 4.07
C ASN A 11 -2.34 -30.66 5.37
N ASN A 12 -1.96 -29.47 5.83
CA ASN A 12 -2.42 -28.90 7.10
C ASN A 12 -3.94 -28.60 7.15
N ASN A 13 -4.72 -29.21 6.24
CA ASN A 13 -6.14 -29.02 6.01
C ASN A 13 -7.03 -29.35 7.21
N ILE A 14 -6.50 -30.03 8.24
CA ILE A 14 -7.33 -30.60 9.30
C ILE A 14 -7.08 -30.00 10.69
N ASP A 15 -5.87 -29.60 11.13
CA ASP A 15 -5.73 -29.15 12.55
C ASP A 15 -4.63 -28.12 12.92
N ASP A 16 -3.76 -27.62 12.03
CA ASP A 16 -2.83 -26.52 12.37
C ASP A 16 -2.72 -25.51 11.22
N ARG A 17 -3.33 -24.33 11.39
CA ARG A 17 -3.35 -23.26 10.39
C ARG A 17 -2.55 -22.06 10.83
N SER A 18 -1.93 -21.36 9.88
CA SER A 18 -1.47 -20.00 10.16
C SER A 18 -2.71 -19.12 10.35
N PHE A 19 -2.73 -18.34 11.43
CA PHE A 19 -3.85 -17.45 11.73
C PHE A 19 -3.32 -16.05 12.03
N PRO A 20 -2.69 -15.37 11.05
CA PRO A 20 -2.21 -14.01 11.23
C PRO A 20 -3.37 -13.03 11.38
N GLN A 21 -3.10 -11.94 12.07
CA GLN A 21 -3.94 -10.74 12.06
C GLN A 21 -3.12 -9.63 11.45
N LEU A 22 -3.50 -9.20 10.25
CA LEU A 22 -2.85 -8.14 9.49
C LEU A 22 -3.84 -6.99 9.32
N TYR A 23 -3.51 -5.87 9.93
CA TYR A 23 -4.17 -4.60 9.73
C TYR A 23 -3.14 -3.56 9.34
N ASN A 24 -3.50 -2.66 8.41
CA ASN A 24 -2.68 -1.52 8.04
C ASN A 24 -1.29 -1.91 7.50
N VAL A 25 -1.27 -2.63 6.37
CA VAL A 25 -0.04 -3.16 5.75
C VAL A 25 0.10 -2.68 4.31
N HIS A 26 1.32 -2.31 3.91
CA HIS A 26 1.69 -2.05 2.51
C HIS A 26 2.44 -3.25 1.91
N PHE A 27 1.97 -3.72 0.76
CA PHE A 27 2.69 -4.62 -0.13
C PHE A 27 2.98 -3.89 -1.43
N ILE A 28 4.25 -3.62 -1.69
CA ILE A 28 4.69 -2.93 -2.90
C ILE A 28 5.44 -3.91 -3.77
N GLY A 29 4.87 -4.22 -4.94
CA GLY A 29 5.50 -5.06 -5.95
C GLY A 29 6.42 -4.29 -6.91
N HIS A 30 6.73 -4.94 -8.02
CA HIS A 30 7.44 -4.37 -9.15
C HIS A 30 6.71 -4.74 -10.44
N ILE A 31 6.35 -3.77 -11.29
CA ILE A 31 5.49 -4.05 -12.45
C ILE A 31 6.18 -4.84 -13.58
N ASN A 32 7.50 -4.69 -13.78
CA ASN A 32 8.23 -5.42 -14.83
C ASN A 32 8.95 -6.70 -14.38
N ASN A 33 9.16 -6.90 -13.08
CA ASN A 33 9.96 -8.02 -12.57
C ASN A 33 9.04 -9.00 -11.87
N ASP A 34 8.95 -10.18 -12.45
CA ASP A 34 8.40 -11.35 -11.79
C ASP A 34 9.55 -12.05 -11.05
N PRO A 35 9.57 -12.07 -9.70
CA PRO A 35 10.41 -13.02 -9.01
C PRO A 35 9.86 -14.41 -9.31
N ASN A 36 10.37 -15.03 -10.39
CA ASN A 36 10.16 -16.45 -10.64
C ASN A 36 10.43 -17.16 -9.32
N SER A 37 9.41 -17.80 -8.78
CA SER A 37 9.55 -18.61 -7.59
C SER A 37 10.66 -19.63 -7.87
N VAL A 38 11.70 -19.61 -7.05
CA VAL A 38 12.75 -20.64 -7.11
C VAL A 38 12.25 -21.97 -6.55
N SER A 39 11.01 -22.00 -6.02
CA SER A 39 10.38 -23.20 -5.52
C SER A 39 9.92 -24.08 -6.67
N SER A 40 10.33 -25.35 -6.65
CA SER A 40 9.98 -26.32 -7.69
C SER A 40 8.51 -26.73 -7.71
N ASP A 41 7.73 -26.36 -6.69
CA ASP A 41 6.34 -26.74 -6.46
C ASP A 41 5.34 -25.58 -6.60
N ASP A 42 5.80 -24.37 -6.92
CA ASP A 42 4.93 -23.20 -7.05
C ASP A 42 5.48 -22.27 -8.13
N GLN A 43 4.84 -22.28 -9.30
CA GLN A 43 5.23 -21.51 -10.48
C GLN A 43 4.36 -20.27 -10.69
N GLU A 44 3.35 -20.03 -9.85
CA GLU A 44 2.38 -18.95 -10.09
C GLU A 44 2.81 -17.64 -9.40
N PRO A 45 2.92 -16.52 -10.13
CA PRO A 45 3.43 -15.28 -9.58
C PRO A 45 2.33 -14.36 -9.00
N ALA A 46 2.45 -13.98 -7.73
CA ALA A 46 1.62 -12.93 -7.11
C ALA A 46 2.37 -12.12 -6.05
N VAL A 47 1.93 -10.88 -5.79
CA VAL A 47 2.50 -10.00 -4.75
C VAL A 47 2.18 -10.54 -3.35
N VAL A 48 0.93 -10.93 -3.12
CA VAL A 48 0.48 -11.61 -1.90
C VAL A 48 0.01 -13.01 -2.24
N ARG A 49 0.58 -14.03 -1.58
CA ARG A 49 0.16 -15.43 -1.75
C ARG A 49 -0.41 -15.97 -0.45
N LEU A 50 -1.65 -16.44 -0.52
CA LEU A 50 -2.36 -17.13 0.54
C LEU A 50 -2.50 -18.60 0.10
N ARG A 51 -1.82 -19.50 0.80
CA ARG A 51 -1.73 -20.94 0.45
C ARG A 51 -2.57 -21.80 1.38
N GLU A 52 -2.52 -23.12 1.19
CA GLU A 52 -3.17 -24.11 2.04
C GLU A 52 -2.92 -23.83 3.54
N GLY A 53 -4.00 -23.86 4.33
CA GLY A 53 -3.91 -23.61 5.76
C GLY A 53 -3.74 -22.15 6.18
N THR A 54 -3.86 -21.19 5.26
CA THR A 54 -3.94 -19.77 5.60
C THR A 54 -5.36 -19.44 6.08
N GLY A 55 -5.49 -19.11 7.36
CA GLY A 55 -6.66 -18.44 7.90
C GLY A 55 -6.33 -17.00 8.29
N GLY A 56 -7.14 -16.40 9.16
CA GLY A 56 -6.81 -15.13 9.82
C GLY A 56 -7.56 -13.93 9.28
N TRP A 57 -7.05 -12.74 9.63
CA TRP A 57 -7.69 -11.45 9.42
C TRP A 57 -6.82 -10.55 8.55
N PHE A 58 -7.39 -10.00 7.48
CA PHE A 58 -6.71 -9.17 6.51
C PHE A 58 -7.55 -7.92 6.21
N GLY A 59 -7.29 -6.82 6.91
CA GLY A 59 -8.00 -5.55 6.79
C GLY A 59 -7.06 -4.35 6.57
N ASN A 60 -7.56 -3.28 5.97
CA ASN A 60 -6.77 -2.06 5.68
C ASN A 60 -5.44 -2.33 4.93
N ILE A 61 -5.40 -3.35 4.09
CA ILE A 61 -4.22 -3.71 3.29
C ILE A 61 -4.19 -2.87 2.01
N VAL A 62 -2.99 -2.45 1.61
CA VAL A 62 -2.71 -1.82 0.33
C VAL A 62 -1.72 -2.69 -0.43
N VAL A 63 -2.11 -3.15 -1.62
CA VAL A 63 -1.24 -3.86 -2.56
C VAL A 63 -1.09 -2.98 -3.81
N ALA A 64 0.13 -2.57 -4.14
CA ALA A 64 0.41 -1.70 -5.27
C ALA A 64 1.59 -2.24 -6.11
N ASN A 65 1.82 -1.62 -7.27
CA ASN A 65 2.88 -1.99 -8.22
C ASN A 65 2.80 -3.46 -8.66
N ILE A 66 1.63 -3.88 -9.11
CA ILE A 66 1.34 -5.28 -9.45
C ILE A 66 1.75 -5.55 -10.90
N GLY A 67 2.72 -6.46 -11.10
CA GLY A 67 3.14 -6.94 -12.43
C GLY A 67 2.42 -8.21 -12.91
N THR A 68 1.79 -8.98 -12.01
CA THR A 68 1.14 -10.27 -12.30
C THR A 68 -0.23 -10.39 -11.62
N ALA A 69 -0.40 -11.23 -10.60
CA ALA A 69 -1.55 -11.20 -9.71
C ALA A 69 -1.25 -10.35 -8.47
N GLY A 70 -2.21 -9.54 -8.03
CA GLY A 70 -2.11 -8.78 -6.78
C GLY A 70 -2.14 -9.73 -5.59
N VAL A 71 -3.21 -10.50 -5.52
CA VAL A 71 -3.39 -11.55 -4.52
C VAL A 71 -3.68 -12.88 -5.20
N LEU A 72 -3.02 -13.94 -4.76
CA LEU A 72 -3.31 -15.31 -5.16
C LEU A 72 -3.77 -16.07 -3.93
N HIS A 73 -5.00 -16.59 -3.96
CA HIS A 73 -5.48 -17.57 -3.00
C HIS A 73 -5.53 -18.93 -3.69
N GLY A 74 -4.57 -19.79 -3.36
CA GLY A 74 -4.39 -21.10 -3.97
C GLY A 74 -4.31 -22.20 -2.92
N ASP A 75 -4.45 -23.45 -3.39
CA ASP A 75 -4.40 -24.68 -2.61
C ASP A 75 -5.38 -24.65 -1.42
N CYS A 76 -6.59 -24.12 -1.63
CA CYS A 76 -7.57 -23.94 -0.57
C CYS A 76 -7.90 -25.27 0.14
N GLY A 77 -7.84 -25.22 1.47
CA GLY A 77 -8.23 -26.32 2.33
C GLY A 77 -9.71 -26.27 2.67
N GLN A 78 -10.04 -26.67 3.91
CA GLN A 78 -11.39 -26.59 4.47
C GLN A 78 -11.76 -25.20 5.04
N GLU A 79 -10.95 -24.15 4.83
CA GLU A 79 -11.24 -22.83 5.40
C GLU A 79 -12.45 -22.16 4.77
N VAL A 80 -13.21 -21.48 5.61
CA VAL A 80 -14.27 -20.58 5.17
C VAL A 80 -13.64 -19.27 4.73
N PHE A 81 -13.54 -19.05 3.43
CA PHE A 81 -13.27 -17.70 2.91
C PHE A 81 -14.50 -16.82 3.10
N THR A 82 -14.32 -15.66 3.73
CA THR A 82 -15.38 -14.68 3.94
C THR A 82 -14.86 -13.26 3.77
N GLN A 83 -15.72 -12.39 3.25
CA GLN A 83 -15.52 -10.93 3.27
C GLN A 83 -16.60 -10.24 4.12
N ASP A 84 -17.46 -11.02 4.77
CA ASP A 84 -18.44 -10.56 5.74
C ASP A 84 -17.78 -10.55 7.13
N LEU A 85 -17.58 -9.34 7.65
CA LEU A 85 -17.00 -9.10 8.97
C LEU A 85 -17.82 -9.75 10.08
N ALA A 86 -19.15 -9.82 9.95
CA ALA A 86 -20.00 -10.47 10.93
C ALA A 86 -19.81 -11.98 10.95
N VAL A 87 -19.60 -12.61 9.79
CA VAL A 87 -19.28 -14.05 9.69
C VAL A 87 -17.92 -14.33 10.33
N ALA A 88 -16.88 -13.56 9.99
CA ALA A 88 -15.55 -13.71 10.56
C ALA A 88 -15.56 -13.53 12.10
N THR A 89 -16.27 -12.50 12.57
CA THR A 89 -16.42 -12.21 14.00
C THR A 89 -17.18 -13.32 14.73
N ALA A 90 -18.24 -13.86 14.13
CA ALA A 90 -18.98 -14.98 14.69
C ALA A 90 -18.12 -16.24 14.81
N SER A 91 -17.32 -16.57 13.78
CA SER A 91 -16.36 -17.67 13.83
C SER A 91 -15.35 -17.46 14.96
N ALA A 92 -14.70 -16.30 15.02
CA ALA A 92 -13.71 -16.01 16.06
C ALA A 92 -14.28 -16.06 17.48
N ASN A 93 -15.50 -15.54 17.70
CA ASN A 93 -16.17 -15.59 19.00
C ASN A 93 -16.48 -17.03 19.46
N ASN A 94 -16.65 -17.96 18.52
CA ASN A 94 -16.81 -19.39 18.82
C ASN A 94 -15.47 -20.12 19.00
N GLY A 95 -14.35 -19.41 18.96
CA GLY A 95 -12.99 -19.98 19.02
C GLY A 95 -12.57 -20.67 17.72
N ASP A 96 -13.33 -20.51 16.64
CA ASP A 96 -13.03 -21.08 15.33
C ASP A 96 -11.92 -20.28 14.64
N ARG A 97 -10.88 -20.98 14.18
CA ARG A 97 -9.75 -20.43 13.41
C ARG A 97 -9.73 -20.96 11.98
N ASN A 98 -10.77 -21.65 11.53
CA ASN A 98 -10.90 -22.23 10.20
C ASN A 98 -11.58 -21.28 9.22
N PHE A 99 -11.14 -20.02 9.19
CA PHE A 99 -11.61 -19.03 8.23
C PHE A 99 -10.49 -18.10 7.78
N LEU A 100 -10.65 -17.58 6.57
CA LEU A 100 -9.85 -16.52 5.98
C LEU A 100 -10.76 -15.31 5.75
N TYR A 101 -10.53 -14.25 6.52
CA TYR A 101 -11.23 -12.98 6.32
C TYR A 101 -10.37 -12.05 5.47
N TRP A 102 -10.87 -11.70 4.28
CA TRP A 102 -10.29 -10.65 3.44
C TRP A 102 -11.27 -9.50 3.29
N SER A 103 -10.94 -8.35 3.87
CA SER A 103 -11.79 -7.16 3.75
C SER A 103 -11.95 -6.75 2.29
N SER A 104 -13.20 -6.53 1.87
CA SER A 104 -13.50 -5.96 0.55
C SER A 104 -13.04 -4.51 0.41
N GLN A 105 -12.68 -3.87 1.54
CA GLN A 105 -12.14 -2.51 1.58
C GLN A 105 -10.61 -2.47 1.40
N ASN A 106 -9.93 -3.62 1.33
CA ASN A 106 -8.50 -3.63 0.97
C ASN A 106 -8.32 -3.03 -0.42
N VAL A 107 -7.23 -2.29 -0.62
CA VAL A 107 -6.87 -1.69 -1.91
C VAL A 107 -5.88 -2.61 -2.62
N VAL A 108 -6.21 -3.02 -3.85
CA VAL A 108 -5.35 -3.85 -4.69
C VAL A 108 -5.28 -3.20 -6.06
N TYR A 109 -4.22 -2.44 -6.32
CA TYR A 109 -4.15 -1.55 -7.47
C TYR A 109 -3.13 -2.02 -8.52
N THR A 110 -3.61 -2.28 -9.73
CA THR A 110 -2.85 -2.91 -10.82
C THR A 110 -2.30 -1.94 -11.87
N ALA A 111 -2.29 -0.63 -11.59
CA ALA A 111 -1.70 0.45 -12.39
C ALA A 111 -1.30 0.06 -13.84
N GLY A 112 -2.29 0.03 -14.76
CA GLY A 112 -2.02 -0.04 -16.20
C GLY A 112 -1.30 -1.28 -16.75
N SER A 113 -1.09 -2.36 -16.00
CA SER A 113 -0.23 -3.48 -16.42
C SER A 113 -0.95 -4.70 -17.02
N GLY A 114 -2.30 -4.72 -17.06
CA GLY A 114 -3.03 -5.94 -17.43
C GLY A 114 -2.94 -7.05 -16.39
N ALA A 115 -2.40 -6.74 -15.20
CA ALA A 115 -2.37 -7.60 -14.03
C ALA A 115 -3.76 -7.92 -13.49
N LEU A 116 -3.90 -9.10 -12.88
CA LEU A 116 -5.11 -9.53 -12.19
C LEU A 116 -5.09 -9.01 -10.75
N GLN A 117 -6.17 -8.40 -10.28
CA GLN A 117 -6.26 -8.05 -8.86
C GLN A 117 -6.22 -9.30 -7.97
N HIS A 118 -6.92 -10.34 -8.41
CA HIS A 118 -6.97 -11.62 -7.75
C HIS A 118 -6.96 -12.76 -8.77
N ASP A 119 -6.09 -13.75 -8.57
CA ASP A 119 -6.05 -14.98 -9.36
C ASP A 119 -6.64 -16.16 -8.56
N GLN A 120 -7.55 -16.90 -9.20
CA GLN A 120 -8.18 -18.14 -8.69
C GLN A 120 -8.03 -19.28 -9.68
N SER A 121 -6.97 -19.29 -10.47
CA SER A 121 -6.65 -20.36 -11.42
C SER A 121 -6.64 -21.74 -10.75
N ASP A 122 -6.46 -21.82 -9.43
CA ASP A 122 -6.65 -23.04 -8.67
C ASP A 122 -8.12 -23.38 -8.38
N THR A 123 -8.56 -24.47 -9.00
CA THR A 123 -9.88 -25.06 -8.82
C THR A 123 -10.18 -25.56 -7.41
N SER A 124 -9.18 -25.82 -6.55
CA SER A 124 -9.38 -26.20 -5.15
C SER A 124 -10.16 -25.13 -4.37
N CYS A 125 -9.95 -23.86 -4.73
CA CYS A 125 -10.60 -22.69 -4.17
C CYS A 125 -12.01 -22.44 -4.71
N SER A 126 -12.40 -23.13 -5.78
CA SER A 126 -13.63 -22.88 -6.56
C SER A 126 -14.82 -23.81 -6.23
N THR A 127 -14.74 -24.63 -5.17
CA THR A 127 -15.79 -25.60 -4.87
C THR A 127 -16.96 -24.99 -4.07
N GLY A 128 -18.02 -24.58 -4.78
CA GLY A 128 -19.34 -24.28 -4.20
C GLY A 128 -19.95 -22.94 -4.62
N ALA A 129 -21.28 -22.92 -4.84
CA ALA A 129 -22.03 -21.81 -5.43
C ALA A 129 -22.22 -20.56 -4.53
N SER A 130 -21.29 -20.24 -3.61
CA SER A 130 -21.51 -19.16 -2.62
C SER A 130 -20.27 -18.50 -2.02
N LYS A 131 -19.04 -18.73 -2.51
CA LYS A 131 -17.92 -17.89 -2.05
C LYS A 131 -18.08 -16.48 -2.65
N PRO A 132 -17.98 -15.40 -1.84
CA PRO A 132 -17.95 -14.05 -2.40
C PRO A 132 -16.82 -13.97 -3.42
N ALA A 133 -17.06 -13.30 -4.55
CA ALA A 133 -15.96 -12.94 -5.44
C ALA A 133 -14.93 -12.20 -4.59
N PHE A 134 -13.68 -12.64 -4.57
CA PHE A 134 -12.61 -11.99 -3.82
C PHE A 134 -12.52 -10.54 -4.29
N ALA A 135 -13.15 -9.66 -3.52
CA ALA A 135 -13.30 -8.25 -3.87
C ALA A 135 -12.23 -7.44 -3.16
N SER A 136 -11.72 -6.44 -3.85
CA SER A 136 -10.85 -5.39 -3.31
C SER A 136 -11.13 -4.12 -4.10
N LEU A 137 -10.78 -2.99 -3.53
CA LEU A 137 -10.91 -1.70 -4.20
C LEU A 137 -9.85 -1.59 -5.29
N ASP A 138 -10.30 -1.42 -6.53
CA ASP A 138 -9.45 -1.06 -7.68
C ASP A 138 -9.33 0.46 -7.79
N LEU A 139 -8.50 1.04 -6.94
CA LEU A 139 -8.30 2.48 -6.93
C LEU A 139 -6.84 2.80 -6.70
N ASP A 140 -6.40 3.90 -7.31
CA ASP A 140 -5.05 4.39 -7.09
C ASP A 140 -4.87 4.70 -5.60
N PRO A 141 -3.88 4.09 -4.90
CA PRO A 141 -3.63 4.36 -3.48
C PRO A 141 -3.11 5.78 -3.23
N MET A 142 -2.81 6.57 -4.27
CA MET A 142 -2.32 7.94 -4.16
C MET A 142 -1.16 8.03 -3.17
N LEU A 143 -0.14 7.19 -3.35
CA LEU A 143 1.11 7.31 -2.58
C LEU A 143 1.90 8.51 -3.08
N VAL A 144 2.56 9.24 -2.17
CA VAL A 144 3.21 10.52 -2.48
C VAL A 144 4.25 10.38 -3.58
N LEU A 145 5.18 9.43 -3.42
CA LEU A 145 6.22 9.17 -4.42
C LEU A 145 6.66 7.70 -4.38
N GLN A 146 5.98 6.88 -5.15
CA GLN A 146 6.30 5.46 -5.27
C GLN A 146 6.68 5.10 -6.71
N ASP A 147 7.94 4.72 -6.92
CA ASP A 147 8.39 4.14 -8.19
C ASP A 147 7.62 2.82 -8.43
N MET A 148 7.05 2.65 -9.63
CA MET A 148 6.34 1.43 -10.03
C MET A 148 7.27 0.24 -10.30
N THR A 149 8.55 0.55 -10.53
CA THR A 149 9.63 -0.41 -10.83
C THR A 149 10.77 -0.28 -9.82
N PRO A 150 10.47 -0.38 -8.50
CA PRO A 150 11.47 -0.10 -7.49
C PRO A 150 12.64 -1.06 -7.60
N SER A 151 13.85 -0.53 -7.63
CA SER A 151 15.08 -1.31 -7.77
C SER A 151 16.15 -0.79 -6.83
N GLN A 152 17.33 -1.42 -6.82
CA GLN A 152 18.51 -0.89 -6.11
C GLN A 152 18.88 0.55 -6.54
N ASP A 153 18.45 0.96 -7.73
CA ASP A 153 18.77 2.27 -8.31
C ASP A 153 17.66 3.32 -8.05
N THR A 154 16.56 2.97 -7.36
CA THR A 154 15.51 3.91 -6.98
C THR A 154 16.11 5.09 -6.21
N VAL A 155 16.02 6.28 -6.80
CA VAL A 155 16.73 7.49 -6.33
C VAL A 155 16.10 8.03 -5.05
N PHE A 156 14.77 8.09 -5.00
CA PHE A 156 14.03 8.65 -3.89
C PHE A 156 12.61 8.04 -3.85
N THR A 157 12.08 7.82 -2.65
CA THR A 157 10.72 7.27 -2.48
C THR A 157 10.07 7.76 -1.19
N ASP A 158 8.77 8.04 -1.28
CA ASP A 158 7.89 8.37 -0.18
C ASP A 158 6.66 7.45 -0.23
N PRO A 159 6.60 6.42 0.64
CA PRO A 159 5.52 5.45 0.64
C PRO A 159 4.29 5.94 1.43
N ARG A 160 4.30 7.18 1.94
CA ARG A 160 3.15 7.73 2.65
C ARG A 160 1.97 7.95 1.68
N PRO A 161 0.72 7.85 2.16
CA PRO A 161 -0.42 8.30 1.40
C PRO A 161 -0.45 9.83 1.27
N VAL A 162 -0.96 10.34 0.15
CA VAL A 162 -1.34 11.75 0.03
C VAL A 162 -2.44 12.06 1.07
N PRO A 163 -2.30 13.13 1.88
CA PRO A 163 -3.32 13.54 2.85
C PRO A 163 -4.70 13.65 2.22
N ASP A 164 -5.74 13.18 2.92
CA ASP A 164 -7.13 13.16 2.45
C ASP A 164 -7.36 12.36 1.15
N GLY A 165 -6.36 11.56 0.74
CA GLY A 165 -6.41 10.70 -0.44
C GLY A 165 -7.32 9.49 -0.27
N THR A 166 -7.29 8.59 -1.26
CA THR A 166 -8.18 7.41 -1.31
C THR A 166 -8.02 6.50 -0.10
N LEU A 167 -6.83 6.40 0.48
CA LEU A 167 -6.54 5.51 1.62
C LEU A 167 -7.16 5.96 2.95
N PHE A 168 -7.76 7.15 3.04
CA PHE A 168 -8.48 7.63 4.23
C PHE A 168 -9.98 7.31 4.21
N ASN A 169 -10.49 6.74 3.11
CA ASN A 169 -11.91 6.37 2.98
C ASN A 169 -12.16 4.93 3.43
N ASP A 170 -13.33 4.65 4.00
CA ASP A 170 -13.82 3.30 4.35
C ASP A 170 -12.84 2.45 5.17
N VAL A 171 -12.09 3.08 6.09
CA VAL A 171 -11.10 2.41 6.94
C VAL A 171 -11.79 1.50 7.94
N GLU A 172 -11.40 0.23 7.93
CA GLU A 172 -11.96 -0.76 8.82
C GLU A 172 -11.37 -0.61 10.22
N THR A 173 -12.22 -0.74 11.25
CA THR A 173 -11.75 -0.70 12.63
C THR A 173 -11.14 -2.06 13.00
N PRO A 174 -9.86 -2.12 13.41
CA PRO A 174 -9.27 -3.37 13.87
C PRO A 174 -9.92 -3.87 15.18
N PRO A 175 -9.70 -5.13 15.58
CA PRO A 175 -10.22 -5.67 16.83
C PRO A 175 -9.79 -4.84 18.05
N ALA A 176 -10.72 -4.59 18.97
CA ALA A 176 -10.45 -3.90 20.24
C ALA A 176 -9.86 -4.85 21.29
N ASP A 177 -8.74 -5.48 20.98
CA ASP A 177 -8.08 -6.51 21.80
C ASP A 177 -6.87 -5.97 22.60
N GLY A 178 -6.54 -4.69 22.44
CA GLY A 178 -5.42 -4.02 23.10
C GLY A 178 -4.06 -4.25 22.42
N PHE A 179 -4.02 -4.97 21.30
CA PHE A 179 -2.84 -5.07 20.44
C PHE A 179 -2.85 -4.03 19.33
N PHE A 180 -4.00 -3.81 18.68
CA PHE A 180 -4.15 -2.83 17.61
C PHE A 180 -4.67 -1.49 18.12
N ASP A 181 -4.06 -0.41 17.63
CA ASP A 181 -4.64 0.94 17.68
C ASP A 181 -5.45 1.20 16.40
N ALA A 182 -6.64 1.77 16.55
CA ALA A 182 -7.44 2.18 15.40
C ALA A 182 -6.90 3.51 14.84
N VAL A 183 -6.71 3.55 13.52
CA VAL A 183 -6.30 4.73 12.74
C VAL A 183 -7.29 5.02 11.62
N ASP A 184 -7.17 6.19 11.00
CA ASP A 184 -8.08 6.70 9.95
C ASP A 184 -7.54 6.57 8.53
N TYR A 185 -6.51 5.75 8.33
CA TYR A 185 -5.93 5.44 7.01
C TYR A 185 -5.78 3.93 6.78
N LYS A 186 -5.60 3.53 5.53
CA LYS A 186 -5.18 2.18 5.10
C LYS A 186 -3.68 2.12 4.87
N GLY A 187 -3.14 0.91 4.92
CA GLY A 187 -1.72 0.67 4.74
C GLY A 187 -0.90 1.04 5.97
N GLY A 188 0.40 0.79 5.89
CA GLY A 188 1.34 0.92 7.01
C GLY A 188 1.92 2.31 7.24
N PHE A 189 1.45 3.35 6.55
CA PHE A 189 1.96 4.72 6.69
C PHE A 189 0.81 5.70 6.89
N SER A 190 0.94 6.62 7.84
CA SER A 190 0.08 7.81 7.90
C SER A 190 0.59 8.87 6.92
N ALA A 191 -0.19 9.91 6.67
CA ALA A 191 0.26 11.04 5.85
C ALA A 191 1.42 11.83 6.49
N ASP A 192 1.55 11.78 7.81
CA ASP A 192 2.46 12.63 8.56
C ASP A 192 3.68 11.89 9.11
N GLU A 193 3.63 10.56 9.21
CA GLU A 193 4.69 9.75 9.81
C GLU A 193 5.35 8.80 8.80
N ASN A 194 6.62 9.06 8.52
CA ASN A 194 7.51 8.15 7.81
C ASN A 194 8.39 7.39 8.83
N TRP A 195 7.91 6.25 9.31
CA TRP A 195 8.64 5.43 10.29
C TRP A 195 9.90 4.76 9.70
N LEU A 196 10.15 4.86 8.38
CA LEU A 196 11.43 4.42 7.79
C LEU A 196 12.61 5.31 8.21
N VAL A 197 12.32 6.53 8.69
CA VAL A 197 13.33 7.50 9.14
C VAL A 197 14.03 6.96 10.39
N GLY A 198 15.36 6.90 10.34
CA GLY A 198 16.22 6.34 11.36
C GLY A 198 16.26 4.81 11.43
N LEU A 199 15.44 4.10 10.63
CA LEU A 199 15.34 2.63 10.66
C LEU A 199 15.73 1.95 9.35
N SER A 200 15.78 2.68 8.24
CA SER A 200 15.97 2.11 6.91
C SER A 200 17.27 2.55 6.26
N TRP A 201 17.79 1.68 5.39
CA TRP A 201 18.88 2.05 4.47
C TRP A 201 18.52 3.23 3.57
N LEU A 202 17.22 3.38 3.23
CA LEU A 202 16.74 4.51 2.43
C LEU A 202 16.99 5.85 3.14
N ASP A 203 16.69 5.93 4.44
CA ASP A 203 16.97 7.12 5.25
C ASP A 203 18.47 7.39 5.37
N GLU A 204 19.28 6.37 5.70
CA GLU A 204 20.74 6.50 5.80
C GLU A 204 21.40 7.05 4.53
N ASN A 205 20.76 6.86 3.37
CA ASN A 205 21.26 7.29 2.06
C ASN A 205 20.46 8.45 1.46
N ALA A 206 19.63 9.15 2.26
CA ALA A 206 18.81 10.29 1.82
C ALA A 206 17.92 9.98 0.62
N ARG A 207 17.33 8.77 0.59
CA ARG A 207 16.43 8.25 -0.44
C ARG A 207 14.97 8.21 -0.01
N THR A 208 14.63 8.82 1.11
CA THR A 208 13.25 8.98 1.61
C THR A 208 13.13 10.33 2.32
N PRO A 209 11.95 10.97 2.36
CA PRO A 209 11.83 12.26 3.02
C PRO A 209 11.95 12.15 4.54
N ASP A 210 12.33 13.27 5.14
CA ASP A 210 12.29 13.46 6.59
C ASP A 210 10.89 13.17 7.15
N ASN A 211 10.84 12.86 8.45
CA ASN A 211 9.59 12.58 9.14
C ASN A 211 8.80 13.86 9.44
N VAL A 212 8.36 14.55 8.40
CA VAL A 212 7.63 15.81 8.44
C VAL A 212 6.40 15.71 7.54
N GLY A 213 5.22 15.89 8.13
CA GLY A 213 3.96 16.07 7.42
C GLY A 213 3.74 17.52 6.98
N GLY A 214 2.96 17.73 5.92
CA GLY A 214 2.67 19.07 5.42
C GLY A 214 1.78 19.06 4.18
N ILE A 215 1.59 20.24 3.60
CA ILE A 215 0.85 20.42 2.35
C ILE A 215 1.79 20.09 1.20
N LEU A 216 1.57 18.93 0.57
CA LEU A 216 2.34 18.48 -0.60
C LEU A 216 2.05 19.40 -1.78
N THR A 217 3.10 19.90 -2.42
CA THR A 217 3.01 20.78 -3.59
C THR A 217 4.02 20.35 -4.64
N GLY A 218 3.53 19.87 -5.78
CA GLY A 218 4.35 19.53 -6.94
C GLY A 218 3.82 20.09 -8.27
N GLU A 219 2.66 20.76 -8.24
CA GLU A 219 2.04 21.32 -9.45
C GLU A 219 2.27 22.82 -9.59
N ASP A 220 2.19 23.30 -10.83
CA ASP A 220 2.33 24.72 -11.16
C ASP A 220 1.22 25.58 -10.56
N ILE A 221 1.61 26.75 -10.04
CA ILE A 221 0.69 27.79 -9.60
C ILE A 221 0.33 28.65 -10.81
N THR A 222 -0.90 28.47 -11.31
CA THR A 222 -1.39 29.16 -12.51
C THR A 222 -2.43 30.25 -12.21
N THR A 223 -2.85 30.37 -10.95
CA THR A 223 -3.77 31.40 -10.44
C THR A 223 -3.28 31.92 -9.10
N ASP A 224 -3.72 33.12 -8.72
CA ASP A 224 -3.39 33.71 -7.42
C ASP A 224 -3.63 32.72 -6.27
N THR A 225 -2.58 32.47 -5.49
CA THR A 225 -2.54 31.42 -4.46
C THR A 225 -1.91 31.99 -3.20
N THR A 226 -2.40 31.58 -2.03
CA THR A 226 -1.82 31.94 -0.74
C THR A 226 -1.34 30.69 0.00
N TRP A 227 -0.10 30.70 0.46
CA TRP A 227 0.45 29.70 1.37
C TRP A 227 0.44 30.23 2.79
N PHE A 228 -0.34 29.56 3.64
CA PHE A 228 -0.55 29.91 5.04
C PHE A 228 0.51 29.29 5.95
N ASN A 229 0.60 29.79 7.19
CA ASN A 229 1.57 29.32 8.19
C ASN A 229 1.02 28.22 9.14
N ASP A 230 -0.10 27.61 8.79
CA ASP A 230 -0.78 26.58 9.57
C ASP A 230 -0.06 25.23 9.52
N ARG A 231 0.52 24.88 8.36
CA ARG A 231 1.33 23.68 8.15
C ARG A 231 2.53 23.97 7.23
N PRO A 232 3.61 23.17 7.32
CA PRO A 232 4.70 23.27 6.35
C PRO A 232 4.20 23.01 4.93
N ILE A 233 4.69 23.80 3.96
CA ILE A 233 4.58 23.50 2.53
C ILE A 233 5.74 22.58 2.15
N LEU A 234 5.44 21.43 1.56
CA LEU A 234 6.43 20.43 1.14
C LEU A 234 6.49 20.40 -0.39
N LEU A 235 7.58 20.90 -0.97
CA LEU A 235 7.81 20.83 -2.41
C LEU A 235 8.25 19.41 -2.79
N THR A 236 7.39 18.71 -3.53
CA THR A 236 7.64 17.34 -4.03
C THR A 236 8.18 17.33 -5.46
N ASP A 237 8.04 18.44 -6.18
CA ASP A 237 8.59 18.66 -7.52
C ASP A 237 8.97 20.14 -7.72
N GLN A 238 9.39 20.52 -8.93
CA GLN A 238 9.57 21.90 -9.34
C GLN A 238 8.20 22.57 -9.53
N VAL A 239 7.89 23.52 -8.65
CA VAL A 239 6.65 24.30 -8.67
C VAL A 239 6.91 25.62 -9.36
N PHE A 240 6.26 25.86 -10.50
CA PHE A 240 6.38 27.13 -11.23
C PHE A 240 5.20 28.04 -10.93
N VAL A 241 5.46 29.28 -10.54
CA VAL A 241 4.46 30.35 -10.52
C VAL A 241 4.42 30.96 -11.92
N ARG A 242 3.31 30.77 -12.62
CA ARG A 242 3.14 31.09 -14.06
C ARG A 242 2.01 32.07 -14.31
N ASN A 243 1.83 32.45 -15.58
CA ASN A 243 0.63 33.15 -16.09
C ASN A 243 0.27 34.44 -15.35
N GLU A 244 1.27 35.23 -14.96
CA GLU A 244 1.08 36.46 -14.17
C GLU A 244 0.43 36.23 -12.79
N ALA A 245 0.37 34.98 -12.32
CA ALA A 245 -0.17 34.64 -11.00
C ALA A 245 0.67 35.25 -9.88
N THR A 246 0.00 35.56 -8.78
CA THR A 246 0.62 35.98 -7.52
C THR A 246 0.62 34.83 -6.52
N LEU A 247 1.81 34.40 -6.10
CA LEU A 247 1.96 33.59 -4.90
C LEU A 247 2.17 34.51 -3.70
N THR A 248 1.26 34.47 -2.74
CA THR A 248 1.39 35.14 -1.44
C THR A 248 1.83 34.13 -0.38
N ILE A 249 2.92 34.39 0.32
CA ILE A 249 3.41 33.60 1.44
C ILE A 249 3.13 34.38 2.72
N GLU A 250 2.33 33.80 3.62
CA GLU A 250 2.07 34.40 4.92
C GLU A 250 3.36 34.47 5.77
N GLN A 251 3.47 35.49 6.60
CA GLN A 251 4.58 35.58 7.55
C GLN A 251 4.60 34.34 8.47
N GLY A 252 5.75 33.68 8.55
CA GLY A 252 5.95 32.50 9.38
C GLY A 252 5.71 31.17 8.67
N THR A 253 5.28 31.17 7.40
CA THR A 253 5.18 29.95 6.59
C THR A 253 6.53 29.26 6.46
N THR A 254 6.56 27.95 6.73
CA THR A 254 7.74 27.10 6.53
C THR A 254 7.61 26.38 5.20
N ILE A 255 8.61 26.53 4.33
CA ILE A 255 8.67 25.83 3.03
C ILE A 255 9.88 24.90 3.07
N LEU A 256 9.63 23.61 2.89
CA LEU A 256 10.63 22.56 2.78
C LEU A 256 10.56 21.95 1.38
N ALA A 257 11.64 21.32 0.95
CA ALA A 257 11.72 20.62 -0.32
C ALA A 257 12.24 19.21 -0.08
N TYR A 258 11.70 18.24 -0.82
CA TYR A 258 12.32 16.92 -0.87
C TYR A 258 13.72 17.02 -1.48
N ALA A 259 14.59 16.07 -1.15
CA ALA A 259 15.93 16.03 -1.72
C ALA A 259 15.90 15.76 -3.24
N ASP A 260 14.89 15.03 -3.70
CA ASP A 260 14.68 14.65 -5.10
C ASP A 260 13.18 14.38 -5.36
N ASN A 261 12.73 14.58 -6.60
CA ASN A 261 11.35 14.30 -7.02
C ASN A 261 11.15 12.84 -7.50
N GLY A 262 12.13 11.95 -7.30
CA GLY A 262 12.13 10.57 -7.78
C GLY A 262 12.65 10.40 -9.21
N ALA A 263 12.87 11.49 -9.93
CA ALA A 263 13.39 11.51 -11.30
C ALA A 263 14.80 12.12 -11.42
N GLY A 264 15.49 12.34 -10.31
CA GLY A 264 16.83 12.95 -10.31
C GLY A 264 16.82 14.47 -10.37
N LEU A 265 15.66 15.11 -10.20
CA LEU A 265 15.51 16.57 -10.17
C LEU A 265 15.26 17.04 -8.75
N ALA A 266 15.90 18.14 -8.37
CA ALA A 266 15.66 18.80 -7.10
C ALA A 266 14.36 19.62 -7.16
N PRO A 267 13.38 19.33 -6.27
CA PRO A 267 12.22 20.19 -6.06
C PRO A 267 12.63 21.62 -5.72
N SER A 268 11.87 22.58 -6.23
CA SER A 268 12.15 24.01 -6.03
C SER A 268 10.92 24.85 -6.35
N LEU A 269 10.89 26.07 -5.82
CA LEU A 269 9.91 27.09 -6.19
C LEU A 269 10.54 28.03 -7.22
N ILE A 270 9.96 28.10 -8.41
CA ILE A 270 10.42 28.95 -9.51
C ILE A 270 9.34 30.00 -9.79
N VAL A 271 9.73 31.27 -9.79
CA VAL A 271 8.84 32.37 -10.18
C VAL A 271 9.22 32.81 -11.60
N GLU A 272 8.33 32.58 -12.55
CA GLU A 272 8.58 32.94 -13.94
C GLU A 272 8.48 34.45 -14.17
N GLN A 273 9.09 34.93 -15.26
CA GLN A 273 8.98 36.33 -15.64
C GLN A 273 7.50 36.71 -15.83
N GLY A 274 7.06 37.74 -15.12
CA GLY A 274 5.68 38.24 -15.17
C GLY A 274 4.81 37.74 -14.02
N ALA A 275 5.18 36.65 -13.34
CA ALA A 275 4.56 36.24 -12.09
C ALA A 275 5.04 37.10 -10.91
N THR A 276 4.29 37.05 -9.80
CA THR A 276 4.59 37.82 -8.58
C THR A 276 4.74 36.90 -7.38
N LEU A 277 5.75 37.19 -6.55
CA LEU A 277 5.90 36.61 -5.21
C LEU A 277 5.73 37.71 -4.17
N MET A 278 4.82 37.51 -3.22
CA MET A 278 4.64 38.38 -2.06
C MET A 278 4.97 37.58 -0.80
N ALA A 279 6.03 37.92 -0.08
CA ALA A 279 6.49 37.20 1.11
C ALA A 279 7.08 38.18 2.14
#